data_AF-A0AAJ7BRC3-F1
#
_entry.id   AF-A0AAJ7BRC3-F1
#
_cell.length_a   1.000
_cell.length_b   1.000
_cell.length_c   1.000
_cell.angle_alpha   90.00
_cell.angle_beta   90.00
_cell.angle_gamma   90.00
#
_symmetry.space_group_name_H-M   'P 1'
#
loop_
_entity.id
_entity.type
_entity.pdbx_description
1 polymer ?
#
loop_
_entity_poly.entity_id
_entity_poly.type
_entity_poly.pdbx_seq_one_letter_code
_entity_poly.pdbx_strand_id
1 'polypeptide(L)'
;MAEQLEYVISPWEVETCIENLQTSDINDFGKKCWFEFHKKIMLLNQQSILEINAMREETVKEWFITFKKITVLIYEAIQIDIWKQKVFPILIEINEEPTNTFLLYSIFYHESLATSLLENVLFHSNSADAIDDSALDLVDYAVNKVTTLFVSNDTDLQKNPNESNTCLEELLKRKFELEFDIAMKCISILRYLAEFLDNLPLCVLSRMLTTHDVPYLLCKLIEKKPWKKENENGESMIYNGKWEIINLNDAERISKIEGQAWIGLRELLLNPKCVPYYEINDFRMSELFKLQKYLHEYILDQISPLIDLRRWLMQLSLSAAATTDQKTINIELMSQIRSSILEKYHKKWKKLARSQSNYLFTENIQYIRHIAQILSEAYNLDKLDYLEMRKCFGCNEPAKKRCSKCKTAWYCSRECQVKDWINHKINCIQ
;
A
#
# COMPACT_ATOMS: atom_id res chain seq x y z
N MET A 1 -9.82 -25.25 -26.16
CA MET A 1 -10.57 -25.23 -24.89
C MET A 1 -10.46 -23.81 -24.37
N ALA A 2 -11.55 -23.05 -24.43
CA ALA A 2 -11.57 -21.66 -23.99
C ALA A 2 -11.15 -21.59 -22.52
N GLU A 3 -10.14 -20.78 -22.21
CA GLU A 3 -9.84 -20.41 -20.82
C GLU A 3 -11.10 -19.76 -20.27
N GLN A 4 -11.78 -20.41 -19.31
CA GLN A 4 -12.86 -19.78 -18.57
C GLN A 4 -12.25 -18.56 -17.88
N LEU A 5 -12.65 -17.36 -18.28
CA LEU A 5 -12.27 -16.13 -17.60
C LEU A 5 -12.79 -16.20 -16.16
N GLU A 6 -11.89 -16.50 -15.23
CA GLU A 6 -12.21 -16.52 -13.80
C GLU A 6 -12.37 -15.08 -13.31
N TYR A 7 -13.54 -14.76 -12.75
CA TYR A 7 -13.87 -13.47 -12.15
C TYR A 7 -14.15 -13.66 -10.66
N VAL A 8 -13.69 -12.73 -9.82
CA VAL A 8 -14.11 -12.67 -8.40
C VAL A 8 -15.54 -12.14 -8.34
N ILE A 9 -15.79 -11.05 -9.07
CA ILE A 9 -17.07 -10.41 -9.33
C ILE A 9 -17.16 -10.10 -10.83
N SER A 10 -18.36 -10.19 -11.39
CA SER A 10 -18.55 -9.96 -12.82
C SER A 10 -18.31 -8.48 -13.19
N PRO A 11 -17.93 -8.16 -14.45
CA PRO A 11 -17.69 -6.78 -14.86
C PRO A 11 -18.89 -5.83 -14.62
N TRP A 12 -20.12 -6.33 -14.79
CA TRP A 12 -21.33 -5.56 -14.52
C TRP A 12 -21.57 -5.30 -13.02
N GLU A 13 -21.21 -6.27 -12.17
CA GLU A 13 -21.23 -6.07 -10.71
C GLU A 13 -20.16 -5.06 -10.27
N VAL A 14 -18.98 -5.05 -10.92
CA VAL A 14 -17.95 -4.04 -10.67
C VAL A 14 -18.48 -2.64 -10.97
N GLU A 15 -19.05 -2.45 -12.17
CA GLU A 15 -19.64 -1.17 -12.61
C GLU A 15 -20.70 -0.68 -11.62
N THR A 16 -21.71 -1.51 -11.34
CA THR A 16 -22.82 -1.18 -10.44
C THR A 16 -22.34 -0.91 -9.02
N CYS A 17 -21.33 -1.67 -8.56
CA CYS A 17 -20.76 -1.49 -7.22
C CYS A 17 -20.09 -0.12 -7.13
N ILE A 18 -19.20 0.22 -8.07
CA ILE A 18 -18.43 1.46 -8.07
C ILE A 18 -19.32 2.68 -8.26
N GLU A 19 -20.29 2.63 -9.18
CA GLU A 19 -21.25 3.72 -9.40
C GLU A 19 -21.95 4.13 -8.10
N ASN A 20 -22.38 3.13 -7.33
CA ASN A 20 -23.10 3.31 -6.07
C ASN A 20 -22.19 3.45 -4.83
N LEU A 21 -20.87 3.52 -4.99
CA LEU A 21 -19.97 3.78 -3.86
C LEU A 21 -20.19 5.19 -3.31
N GLN A 22 -20.42 5.24 -2.00
CA GLN A 22 -20.52 6.47 -1.22
C GLN A 22 -19.59 6.35 -0.01
N THR A 23 -19.11 7.50 0.48
CA THR A 23 -18.30 7.57 1.69
C THR A 23 -19.08 7.03 2.89
N SER A 24 -18.46 6.17 3.68
CA SER A 24 -19.04 5.66 4.92
C SER A 24 -18.96 6.72 6.02
N ASP A 25 -19.87 6.67 6.99
CA ASP A 25 -19.82 7.54 8.17
C ASP A 25 -19.07 6.83 9.30
N ILE A 26 -18.15 7.53 9.99
CA ILE A 26 -17.43 6.98 11.16
C ILE A 26 -18.41 6.37 12.19
N ASN A 27 -19.59 6.95 12.38
CA ASN A 27 -20.61 6.45 13.31
C ASN A 27 -21.10 5.04 12.98
N ASP A 28 -20.92 4.58 11.74
CA ASP A 28 -21.37 3.28 11.27
C ASP A 28 -20.33 2.17 11.42
N PHE A 29 -19.10 2.50 11.85
CA PHE A 29 -18.07 1.49 12.08
C PHE A 29 -18.55 0.47 13.11
N GLY A 30 -18.48 -0.81 12.75
CA GLY A 30 -18.99 -1.94 13.54
C GLY A 30 -20.47 -2.28 13.31
N LYS A 31 -21.22 -1.48 12.56
CA LYS A 31 -22.61 -1.81 12.16
C LYS A 31 -22.63 -2.67 10.89
N LYS A 32 -23.73 -3.40 10.71
CA LYS A 32 -23.97 -4.24 9.52
C LYS A 32 -23.77 -3.48 8.20
N CYS A 33 -24.31 -2.27 8.07
CA CYS A 33 -24.19 -1.47 6.84
C CYS A 33 -22.72 -1.20 6.45
N TRP A 34 -21.86 -0.93 7.43
CA TRP A 34 -20.44 -0.71 7.18
C TRP A 34 -19.72 -2.02 6.79
N PHE A 35 -20.07 -3.16 7.38
CA PHE A 35 -19.49 -4.45 6.98
C PHE A 35 -19.86 -4.86 5.55
N GLU A 36 -21.07 -4.55 5.10
CA GLU A 36 -21.47 -4.73 3.69
C GLU A 36 -20.65 -3.82 2.76
N PHE A 37 -20.39 -2.58 3.17
CA PHE A 37 -19.51 -1.67 2.43
C PHE A 37 -18.06 -2.17 2.41
N HIS A 38 -17.54 -2.64 3.54
CA HIS A 38 -16.22 -3.26 3.63
C HIS A 38 -16.09 -4.45 2.70
N LYS A 39 -17.09 -5.34 2.67
CA LYS A 39 -17.16 -6.48 1.75
C LYS A 39 -17.05 -6.04 0.28
N LYS A 40 -17.78 -5.00 -0.11
CA LYS A 40 -17.72 -4.44 -1.48
C LYS A 40 -16.31 -3.99 -1.85
N ILE A 41 -15.67 -3.20 -0.98
CA ILE A 41 -14.29 -2.73 -1.19
C ILE A 41 -13.31 -3.90 -1.27
N MET A 42 -13.49 -4.93 -0.44
CA MET A 42 -12.65 -6.13 -0.48
C MET A 42 -12.79 -6.91 -1.80
N LEU A 43 -14.01 -7.11 -2.29
CA LEU A 43 -14.26 -7.79 -3.57
C LEU A 43 -13.68 -7.00 -4.76
N LEU A 44 -13.83 -5.67 -4.76
CA LEU A 44 -13.22 -4.80 -5.76
C LEU A 44 -11.69 -4.89 -5.74
N ASN A 45 -11.08 -4.93 -4.54
CA ASN A 45 -9.62 -5.07 -4.42
C ASN A 45 -9.14 -6.43 -4.96
N GLN A 46 -9.82 -7.52 -4.59
CA GLN A 46 -9.49 -8.86 -5.10
C GLN A 46 -9.61 -8.94 -6.62
N GLN A 47 -10.68 -8.37 -7.20
CA GLN A 47 -10.87 -8.32 -8.64
C GLN A 47 -9.79 -7.49 -9.33
N SER A 48 -9.43 -6.32 -8.78
CA SER A 48 -8.36 -5.47 -9.32
C SER A 48 -7.00 -6.19 -9.32
N ILE A 49 -6.65 -6.87 -8.22
CA ILE A 49 -5.39 -7.63 -8.16
C ILE A 49 -5.41 -8.79 -9.16
N LEU A 50 -6.56 -9.46 -9.32
CA LEU A 50 -6.71 -10.54 -10.31
C LEU A 50 -6.52 -10.03 -11.74
N GLU A 51 -7.11 -8.88 -12.09
CA GLU A 51 -6.98 -8.25 -13.42
C GLU A 51 -5.51 -7.94 -13.73
N ILE A 52 -4.80 -7.33 -12.78
CA ILE A 52 -3.38 -6.97 -12.91
C ILE A 52 -2.51 -8.24 -13.05
N ASN A 53 -2.68 -9.22 -12.17
CA ASN A 53 -1.87 -10.45 -12.18
C ASN A 53 -2.09 -11.28 -13.44
N ALA A 54 -3.32 -11.29 -13.96
CA ALA A 54 -3.66 -11.99 -15.18
C ALA A 54 -3.39 -11.16 -16.46
N MET A 55 -2.85 -9.94 -16.33
CA MET A 55 -2.56 -9.02 -17.44
C MET A 55 -3.78 -8.80 -18.34
N ARG A 56 -4.95 -8.59 -17.72
CA ARG A 56 -6.23 -8.35 -18.40
C ARG A 56 -6.54 -6.86 -18.43
N GLU A 57 -7.63 -6.51 -19.10
CA GLU A 57 -8.21 -5.17 -18.99
C GLU A 57 -8.61 -4.87 -17.53
N GLU A 58 -8.10 -3.75 -17.01
CA GLU A 58 -8.30 -3.32 -15.63
C GLU A 58 -9.62 -2.57 -15.48
N THR A 59 -10.74 -3.31 -15.56
CA THR A 59 -12.10 -2.75 -15.52
C THR A 59 -12.38 -2.00 -14.22
N VAL A 60 -11.85 -2.48 -13.09
CA VAL A 60 -12.02 -1.83 -11.79
C VAL A 60 -11.46 -0.40 -11.85
N LYS A 61 -10.27 -0.23 -12.40
CA LYS A 61 -9.63 1.09 -12.57
C LYS A 61 -10.45 1.99 -13.48
N GLU A 62 -10.87 1.50 -14.64
CA GLU A 62 -11.64 2.31 -15.60
C GLU A 62 -12.93 2.87 -14.98
N TRP A 63 -13.65 2.06 -14.20
CA TRP A 63 -14.87 2.51 -13.53
C TRP A 63 -14.60 3.49 -12.38
N PHE A 64 -13.51 3.32 -11.62
CA PHE A 64 -13.11 4.29 -10.59
C PHE A 64 -12.82 5.67 -11.19
N ILE A 65 -12.17 5.72 -12.36
CA ILE A 65 -11.88 6.95 -13.10
C ILE A 65 -13.17 7.54 -13.67
N THR A 66 -13.94 6.73 -14.40
CA THR A 66 -15.18 7.15 -15.10
C THR A 66 -16.21 7.75 -14.14
N PHE A 67 -16.44 7.09 -13.01
CA PHE A 67 -17.39 7.57 -12.00
C PHE A 67 -16.78 8.55 -10.97
N LYS A 68 -15.50 8.93 -11.13
CA LYS A 68 -14.76 9.82 -10.22
C LYS A 68 -14.85 9.40 -8.75
N LYS A 69 -14.64 8.11 -8.48
CA LYS A 69 -14.78 7.50 -7.13
C LYS A 69 -13.45 7.34 -6.39
N ILE A 70 -12.34 7.80 -6.96
CA ILE A 70 -11.02 7.77 -6.30
C ILE A 70 -11.06 8.54 -4.97
N THR A 71 -11.72 9.70 -4.94
CA THR A 71 -11.92 10.50 -3.72
C THR A 71 -12.58 9.72 -2.58
N VAL A 72 -13.46 8.76 -2.89
CA VAL A 72 -14.10 7.91 -1.86
C VAL A 72 -13.05 7.03 -1.18
N LEU A 73 -12.14 6.41 -1.95
CA LEU A 73 -11.08 5.58 -1.37
C LEU A 73 -10.12 6.41 -0.49
N ILE A 74 -9.77 7.63 -0.93
CA ILE A 74 -8.94 8.57 -0.15
C ILE A 74 -9.65 8.92 1.16
N TYR A 75 -10.95 9.21 1.08
CA TYR A 75 -11.78 9.50 2.24
C TYR A 75 -11.80 8.33 3.22
N GLU A 76 -12.05 7.10 2.76
CA GLU A 76 -12.08 5.92 3.64
C GLU A 76 -10.73 5.65 4.33
N ALA A 77 -9.61 5.77 3.60
CA ALA A 77 -8.27 5.58 4.16
C ALA A 77 -7.96 6.61 5.27
N ILE A 78 -8.24 7.91 5.01
CA ILE A 78 -8.05 8.99 5.97
C ILE A 78 -8.99 8.84 7.17
N GLN A 79 -10.24 8.46 6.91
CA GLN A 79 -11.26 8.29 7.94
C GLN A 79 -10.85 7.22 8.96
N ILE A 80 -10.31 6.09 8.50
CA ILE A 80 -9.82 5.04 9.41
C ILE A 80 -8.54 5.47 10.11
N ASP A 81 -7.61 6.16 9.45
CA ASP A 81 -6.42 6.71 10.13
C ASP A 81 -6.79 7.61 11.31
N ILE A 82 -7.75 8.53 11.11
CA ILE A 82 -8.26 9.39 12.18
C ILE A 82 -8.91 8.56 13.29
N TRP A 83 -9.73 7.56 12.92
CA TRP A 83 -10.37 6.67 13.90
C TRP A 83 -9.34 5.90 14.74
N LYS A 84 -8.27 5.37 14.11
CA LYS A 84 -7.16 4.69 14.79
C LYS A 84 -6.41 5.60 15.76
N GLN A 85 -6.29 6.89 15.45
CA GLN A 85 -5.58 7.87 16.30
C GLN A 85 -6.47 8.43 17.42
N LYS A 86 -7.77 8.63 17.19
CA LYS A 86 -8.66 9.37 18.09
C LYS A 86 -9.67 8.52 18.84
N VAL A 87 -10.14 7.42 18.26
CA VAL A 87 -11.24 6.62 18.82
C VAL A 87 -10.72 5.30 19.37
N PHE A 88 -9.83 4.62 18.64
CA PHE A 88 -9.29 3.33 19.07
C PHE A 88 -8.61 3.37 20.45
N PRO A 89 -7.76 4.35 20.81
CA PRO A 89 -7.17 4.40 22.15
C PRO A 89 -8.23 4.52 23.26
N ILE A 90 -9.27 5.33 23.02
CA ILE A 90 -10.39 5.52 23.96
C ILE A 90 -11.20 4.22 24.09
N LEU A 91 -11.37 3.46 23.00
CA LEU A 91 -12.06 2.16 23.04
C LEU A 91 -11.32 1.13 23.89
N ILE A 92 -10.00 1.09 23.80
CA ILE A 92 -9.16 0.23 24.65
C ILE A 92 -9.21 0.70 26.11
N GLU A 93 -9.15 2.01 26.37
CA GLU A 93 -9.27 2.56 27.74
C GLU A 93 -10.61 2.22 28.42
N ILE A 94 -11.70 2.11 27.65
CA ILE A 94 -13.05 1.84 28.20
C ILE A 94 -13.27 0.35 28.46
N ASN A 95 -12.78 -0.52 27.58
CA ASN A 95 -13.12 -1.94 27.57
C ASN A 95 -11.97 -2.87 27.96
N GLU A 96 -10.76 -2.33 28.11
CA GLU A 96 -9.53 -3.08 28.40
C GLU A 96 -9.24 -4.14 27.31
N GLU A 97 -9.30 -5.42 27.68
CA GLU A 97 -8.92 -6.56 26.84
C GLU A 97 -10.09 -7.00 25.93
N PRO A 98 -9.92 -7.01 24.59
CA PRO A 98 -10.96 -7.48 23.68
C PRO A 98 -11.11 -9.00 23.77
N THR A 99 -12.34 -9.47 23.98
CA THR A 99 -12.69 -10.91 23.90
C THR A 99 -12.64 -11.46 22.48
N ASN A 100 -12.76 -10.60 21.46
CA ASN A 100 -12.66 -10.93 20.06
C ASN A 100 -12.00 -9.80 19.26
N THR A 101 -10.98 -10.13 18.47
CA THR A 101 -10.21 -9.18 17.67
C THR A 101 -10.74 -8.99 16.25
N PHE A 102 -11.62 -9.88 15.77
CA PHE A 102 -12.09 -9.94 14.39
C PHE A 102 -12.73 -8.64 13.89
N LEU A 103 -13.63 -8.03 14.68
CA LEU A 103 -14.35 -6.81 14.27
C LEU A 103 -13.41 -5.60 14.19
N LEU A 104 -12.50 -5.46 15.17
CA LEU A 104 -11.49 -4.40 15.19
C LEU A 104 -10.47 -4.58 14.05
N TYR A 105 -10.02 -5.82 13.84
CA TYR A 105 -9.12 -6.16 12.74
C TYR A 105 -9.74 -5.83 11.38
N SER A 106 -11.04 -6.11 11.18
CA SER A 106 -11.74 -5.79 9.93
C SER A 106 -11.71 -4.29 9.62
N ILE A 107 -11.78 -3.42 10.64
CA ILE A 107 -11.64 -1.96 10.47
C ILE A 107 -10.22 -1.60 10.03
N PHE A 108 -9.19 -2.16 10.67
CA PHE A 108 -7.80 -1.92 10.25
C PHE A 108 -7.54 -2.43 8.82
N TYR A 109 -8.08 -3.59 8.50
CA TYR A 109 -7.92 -4.20 7.19
C TYR A 109 -8.59 -3.38 6.09
N HIS A 110 -9.70 -2.70 6.38
CA HIS A 110 -10.36 -1.82 5.40
C HIS A 110 -9.44 -0.70 4.90
N GLU A 111 -8.60 -0.12 5.76
CA GLU A 111 -7.63 0.91 5.36
C GLU A 111 -6.57 0.34 4.41
N SER A 112 -6.09 -0.88 4.68
CA SER A 112 -5.16 -1.59 3.79
C SER A 112 -5.81 -1.88 2.43
N LEU A 113 -7.08 -2.31 2.40
CA LEU A 113 -7.83 -2.53 1.15
C LEU A 113 -8.03 -1.23 0.35
N ALA A 114 -8.43 -0.15 1.01
CA ALA A 114 -8.61 1.16 0.36
C ALA A 114 -7.28 1.67 -0.23
N THR A 115 -6.19 1.57 0.54
CA THR A 115 -4.84 1.95 0.09
C THR A 115 -4.34 1.05 -1.04
N SER A 116 -4.63 -0.25 -1.00
CA SER A 116 -4.31 -1.22 -2.06
C SER A 116 -5.04 -0.90 -3.37
N LEU A 117 -6.34 -0.58 -3.30
CA LEU A 117 -7.07 -0.11 -4.48
C LEU A 117 -6.52 1.23 -5.00
N LEU A 118 -6.17 2.16 -4.11
CA LEU A 118 -5.54 3.42 -4.53
C LEU A 118 -4.21 3.16 -5.24
N GLU A 119 -3.35 2.29 -4.71
CA GLU A 119 -2.09 1.92 -5.35
C GLU A 119 -2.30 1.36 -6.76
N ASN A 120 -3.28 0.45 -6.91
CA ASN A 120 -3.60 -0.17 -8.20
C ASN A 120 -4.15 0.85 -9.20
N VAL A 121 -5.13 1.67 -8.79
CA VAL A 121 -5.79 2.63 -9.69
C VAL A 121 -4.83 3.75 -10.09
N LEU A 122 -4.03 4.25 -9.16
CA LEU A 122 -3.09 5.36 -9.41
C LEU A 122 -1.85 4.91 -10.21
N PHE A 123 -1.71 3.63 -10.54
CA PHE A 123 -0.63 3.15 -11.40
C PHE A 123 -0.60 3.86 -12.77
N HIS A 124 -1.75 4.29 -13.25
CA HIS A 124 -1.95 4.80 -14.60
C HIS A 124 -2.10 6.32 -14.63
N SER A 125 -1.60 6.95 -15.70
CA SER A 125 -1.58 8.41 -15.84
C SER A 125 -2.96 9.06 -15.88
N ASN A 126 -3.96 8.39 -16.47
CA ASN A 126 -5.34 8.88 -16.54
C ASN A 126 -6.03 9.02 -15.17
N SER A 127 -5.49 8.40 -14.13
CA SER A 127 -5.97 8.56 -12.75
C SER A 127 -5.59 9.92 -12.14
N ALA A 128 -4.54 10.57 -12.62
CA ALA A 128 -4.12 11.89 -12.16
C ALA A 128 -5.16 12.98 -12.51
N ASP A 129 -5.88 12.82 -13.61
CA ASP A 129 -6.94 13.76 -14.00
C ASP A 129 -8.22 13.56 -13.15
N ALA A 130 -8.41 12.36 -12.59
CA ALA A 130 -9.62 11.99 -11.84
C ALA A 130 -9.53 12.27 -10.34
N ILE A 131 -8.33 12.43 -9.77
CA ILE A 131 -8.13 12.68 -8.34
C ILE A 131 -8.38 14.14 -7.93
N ASP A 132 -8.19 15.09 -8.85
CA ASP A 132 -8.47 16.53 -8.68
C ASP A 132 -7.86 17.09 -7.36
N ASP A 133 -8.57 17.98 -6.65
CA ASP A 133 -8.15 18.58 -5.38
C ASP A 133 -7.89 17.55 -4.25
N SER A 134 -8.47 16.34 -4.33
CA SER A 134 -8.29 15.32 -3.29
C SER A 134 -6.88 14.71 -3.28
N ALA A 135 -6.05 15.02 -4.28
CA ALA A 135 -4.64 14.67 -4.30
C ALA A 135 -3.85 15.28 -3.13
N LEU A 136 -4.23 16.46 -2.65
CA LEU A 136 -3.59 17.09 -1.47
C LEU A 136 -3.76 16.24 -0.22
N ASP A 137 -4.99 15.79 0.03
CA ASP A 137 -5.34 14.91 1.14
C ASP A 137 -4.57 13.57 1.03
N LEU A 138 -4.41 13.04 -0.19
CA LEU A 138 -3.64 11.82 -0.42
C LEU A 138 -2.14 12.00 -0.18
N VAL A 139 -1.55 13.11 -0.61
CA VAL A 139 -0.13 13.42 -0.33
C VAL A 139 0.10 13.51 1.18
N ASP A 140 -0.75 14.24 1.90
CA ASP A 140 -0.65 14.38 3.36
C ASP A 140 -0.77 13.03 4.07
N TYR A 141 -1.72 12.20 3.63
CA TYR A 141 -1.90 10.85 4.14
C TYR A 141 -0.65 10.00 3.88
N ALA A 142 -0.19 9.93 2.62
CA ALA A 142 0.92 9.08 2.21
C ALA A 142 2.24 9.48 2.89
N VAL A 143 2.55 10.78 2.95
CA VAL A 143 3.72 11.29 3.67
C VAL A 143 3.64 10.91 5.15
N ASN A 144 2.51 11.15 5.81
CA ASN A 144 2.37 10.81 7.23
C ASN A 144 2.61 9.31 7.48
N LYS A 145 2.05 8.42 6.66
CA LYS A 145 2.30 6.97 6.76
C LYS A 145 3.76 6.61 6.56
N VAL A 146 4.40 7.16 5.54
CA VAL A 146 5.82 6.92 5.29
C VAL A 146 6.68 7.46 6.44
N THR A 147 6.37 8.63 6.99
CA THR A 147 7.08 9.22 8.13
C THR A 147 6.98 8.33 9.38
N THR A 148 5.85 7.65 9.61
CA THR A 148 5.72 6.74 10.76
C THR A 148 6.74 5.59 10.75
N LEU A 149 7.22 5.16 9.58
CA LEU A 149 8.29 4.15 9.47
C LEU A 149 9.61 4.57 10.12
N PHE A 150 9.84 5.87 10.28
CA PHE A 150 11.03 6.39 10.94
C PHE A 150 10.87 6.50 12.45
N VAL A 151 9.64 6.71 12.92
CA VAL A 151 9.31 6.90 14.35
C VAL A 151 9.11 5.56 15.06
N SER A 152 8.60 4.55 14.36
CA SER A 152 8.52 3.19 14.88
C SER A 152 9.94 2.63 15.10
N ASN A 153 10.38 2.60 16.35
CA ASN A 153 11.65 2.00 16.73
C ASN A 153 11.65 0.50 16.39
N ASP A 154 12.80 -0.01 15.93
CA ASP A 154 13.03 -1.42 15.58
C ASP A 154 12.67 -2.43 16.70
N THR A 155 12.49 -1.95 17.93
CA THR A 155 12.11 -2.73 19.11
C THR A 155 10.73 -3.38 19.03
N ASP A 156 9.77 -2.83 18.26
CA ASP A 156 8.42 -3.43 18.14
C ASP A 156 8.32 -4.45 16.99
N LEU A 157 9.22 -4.37 16.01
CA LEU A 157 9.33 -5.29 14.87
C LEU A 157 9.95 -6.65 15.22
N GLN A 158 10.67 -6.71 16.36
CA GLN A 158 11.48 -7.86 16.78
C GLN A 158 10.82 -8.73 17.86
N LYS A 159 9.60 -8.41 18.31
CA LYS A 159 8.89 -9.28 19.25
C LYS A 159 8.36 -10.53 18.55
N ASN A 160 8.76 -11.68 19.07
CA ASN A 160 8.51 -13.00 18.51
C ASN A 160 7.01 -13.26 18.20
N PRO A 161 6.67 -13.90 17.07
CA PRO A 161 5.29 -14.28 16.76
C PRO A 161 4.63 -15.22 17.77
N ASN A 162 5.43 -15.95 18.54
CA ASN A 162 4.94 -16.97 19.46
C ASN A 162 4.82 -16.48 20.91
N GLU A 163 5.03 -15.18 21.19
CA GLU A 163 5.02 -14.61 22.55
C GLU A 163 3.93 -13.53 22.74
N SER A 164 2.83 -13.59 21.97
CA SER A 164 1.66 -12.74 22.27
C SER A 164 0.87 -13.40 23.39
N ASN A 165 0.84 -12.78 24.57
CA ASN A 165 0.20 -13.33 25.76
C ASN A 165 -1.29 -12.93 25.85
N THR A 166 -1.71 -11.91 25.08
CA THR A 166 -3.07 -11.33 25.11
C THR A 166 -3.65 -11.12 23.71
N CYS A 167 -4.99 -11.04 23.60
CA CYS A 167 -5.69 -10.75 22.35
C CYS A 167 -5.41 -9.33 21.85
N LEU A 168 -5.25 -8.38 22.77
CA LEU A 168 -4.86 -7.00 22.47
C LEU A 168 -3.46 -6.93 21.85
N GLU A 169 -2.49 -7.67 22.38
CA GLU A 169 -1.14 -7.74 21.82
C GLU A 169 -1.15 -8.30 20.40
N GLU A 170 -1.89 -9.38 20.13
CA GLU A 170 -2.03 -9.91 18.77
C GLU A 170 -2.66 -8.87 17.84
N LEU A 171 -3.74 -8.22 18.27
CA LEU A 171 -4.42 -7.20 17.47
C LEU A 171 -3.49 -6.01 17.14
N LEU A 172 -2.71 -5.54 18.11
CA LEU A 172 -1.74 -4.46 17.92
C LEU A 172 -0.62 -4.88 16.98
N LYS A 173 -0.16 -6.13 17.06
CA LYS A 173 0.81 -6.68 16.12
C LYS A 173 0.26 -6.70 14.69
N ARG A 174 -0.94 -7.24 14.49
CA ARG A 174 -1.59 -7.24 13.16
C ARG A 174 -1.83 -5.83 12.63
N LYS A 175 -2.22 -4.89 13.50
CA LYS A 175 -2.33 -3.47 13.16
C LYS A 175 -0.99 -2.93 12.64
N PHE A 176 0.10 -3.22 13.34
CA PHE A 176 1.44 -2.78 12.95
C PHE A 176 1.87 -3.38 11.59
N GLU A 177 1.62 -4.67 11.36
CA GLU A 177 1.87 -5.33 10.06
C GLU A 177 1.10 -4.66 8.92
N LEU A 178 -0.18 -4.32 9.14
CA LEU A 178 -1.00 -3.58 8.18
C LEU A 178 -0.50 -2.15 7.97
N GLU A 179 -0.07 -1.46 9.03
CA GLU A 179 0.48 -0.10 8.93
C GLU A 179 1.78 -0.06 8.13
N PHE A 180 2.63 -1.06 8.32
CA PHE A 180 3.84 -1.24 7.54
C PHE A 180 3.52 -1.49 6.06
N ASP A 181 2.59 -2.40 5.75
CA ASP A 181 2.12 -2.66 4.39
C ASP A 181 1.54 -1.39 3.73
N ILE A 182 0.66 -0.67 4.43
CA ILE A 182 0.10 0.62 3.98
C ILE A 182 1.22 1.62 3.67
N ALA A 183 2.23 1.73 4.53
CA ALA A 183 3.34 2.65 4.30
C ALA A 183 4.15 2.27 3.05
N MET A 184 4.37 0.98 2.78
CA MET A 184 5.03 0.53 1.54
C MET A 184 4.21 0.92 0.31
N LYS A 185 2.89 0.73 0.35
CA LYS A 185 1.99 1.21 -0.72
C LYS A 185 2.00 2.73 -0.87
N CYS A 186 2.12 3.47 0.24
CA CYS A 186 2.24 4.92 0.21
C CYS A 186 3.53 5.40 -0.49
N ILE A 187 4.63 4.64 -0.40
CA ILE A 187 5.85 4.91 -1.20
C ILE A 187 5.54 4.79 -2.70
N SER A 188 4.85 3.72 -3.10
CA SER A 188 4.39 3.56 -4.49
C SER A 188 3.48 4.72 -4.91
N ILE A 189 2.50 5.10 -4.06
CA ILE A 189 1.59 6.22 -4.32
C ILE A 189 2.32 7.54 -4.52
N LEU A 190 3.29 7.87 -3.66
CA LEU A 190 4.09 9.09 -3.82
C LEU A 190 4.87 9.09 -5.13
N ARG A 191 5.38 7.93 -5.58
CA ARG A 191 6.01 7.82 -6.90
C ARG A 191 5.00 7.97 -8.04
N TYR A 192 3.80 7.40 -7.96
CA TYR A 192 2.75 7.59 -8.99
C TYR A 192 2.42 9.09 -9.13
N LEU A 193 2.24 9.78 -8.01
CA LEU A 193 1.96 11.22 -8.01
C LEU A 193 3.14 12.04 -8.56
N ALA A 194 4.38 11.64 -8.25
CA ALA A 194 5.58 12.27 -8.80
C ALA A 194 5.71 12.10 -10.33
N GLU A 195 5.37 10.92 -10.85
CA GLU A 195 5.43 10.62 -12.28
C GLU A 195 4.40 11.41 -13.08
N PHE A 196 3.20 11.60 -12.51
CA PHE A 196 2.09 12.30 -13.18
C PHE A 196 1.90 13.75 -12.71
N LEU A 197 2.96 14.38 -12.18
CA LEU A 197 2.94 15.78 -11.73
C LEU A 197 2.42 16.75 -12.78
N ASP A 198 2.60 16.43 -14.06
CA ASP A 198 2.17 17.29 -15.16
C ASP A 198 0.65 17.44 -15.25
N ASN A 199 -0.09 16.45 -14.76
CA ASN A 199 -1.54 16.37 -14.77
C ASN A 199 -2.16 16.80 -13.43
N LEU A 200 -1.35 17.04 -12.40
CA LEU A 200 -1.80 17.39 -11.06
C LEU A 200 -1.85 18.92 -10.86
N PRO A 201 -2.75 19.42 -9.98
CA PRO A 201 -2.77 20.82 -9.60
C PRO A 201 -1.44 21.30 -8.98
N LEU A 202 -1.04 22.54 -9.27
CA LEU A 202 0.22 23.13 -8.77
C LEU A 202 0.34 23.16 -7.24
N CYS A 203 -0.79 23.20 -6.53
CA CYS A 203 -0.79 23.12 -5.07
C CYS A 203 -0.26 21.76 -4.56
N VAL A 204 -0.48 20.66 -5.29
CA VAL A 204 0.04 19.33 -4.96
C VAL A 204 1.56 19.33 -5.06
N LEU A 205 2.10 19.92 -6.13
CA LEU A 205 3.54 20.07 -6.32
C LEU A 205 4.19 20.87 -5.18
N SER A 206 3.62 22.03 -4.83
CA SER A 206 4.09 22.84 -3.70
C SER A 206 4.00 22.08 -2.38
N ARG A 207 2.92 21.30 -2.16
CA ARG A 207 2.73 20.49 -0.95
C ARG A 207 3.79 19.39 -0.83
N MET A 208 4.09 18.68 -1.92
CA MET A 208 5.10 17.62 -1.94
C MET A 208 6.52 18.18 -1.74
N LEU A 209 6.87 19.30 -2.37
CA LEU A 209 8.24 19.80 -2.39
C LEU A 209 8.54 20.79 -1.25
N THR A 210 7.65 21.75 -1.01
CA THR A 210 7.88 22.85 -0.07
C THR A 210 7.44 22.50 1.34
N THR A 211 6.27 21.87 1.53
CA THR A 211 5.82 21.51 2.88
C THR A 211 6.44 20.21 3.38
N HIS A 212 6.36 19.14 2.60
CA HIS A 212 6.73 17.79 3.08
C HIS A 212 8.16 17.37 2.74
N ASP A 213 8.83 18.08 1.83
CA ASP A 213 10.16 17.72 1.32
C ASP A 213 10.24 16.23 0.94
N VAL A 214 9.32 15.79 0.08
CA VAL A 214 9.25 14.40 -0.39
C VAL A 214 10.59 13.90 -0.95
N PRO A 215 11.40 14.69 -1.70
CA PRO A 215 12.72 14.25 -2.11
C PRO A 215 13.62 13.86 -0.92
N TYR A 216 13.67 14.67 0.13
CA TYR A 216 14.43 14.34 1.34
C TYR A 216 13.87 13.07 2.03
N LEU A 217 12.54 12.93 2.11
CA LEU A 217 11.90 11.75 2.67
C LEU A 217 12.31 10.46 1.92
N LEU A 218 12.31 10.50 0.58
CA LEU A 218 12.76 9.39 -0.26
C LEU A 218 14.26 9.10 -0.08
N CYS A 219 15.09 10.13 0.08
CA CYS A 219 16.51 9.95 0.40
C CYS A 219 16.67 9.14 1.70
N LYS A 220 15.92 9.50 2.75
CA LYS A 220 15.97 8.82 4.05
C LYS A 220 15.47 7.38 3.98
N LEU A 221 14.48 7.10 3.14
CA LEU A 221 14.02 5.73 2.91
C LEU A 221 15.09 4.86 2.25
N ILE A 222 15.78 5.39 1.24
CA ILE A 222 16.88 4.69 0.56
C ILE A 222 18.04 4.40 1.53
N GLU A 223 18.30 5.31 2.48
CA GLU A 223 19.30 5.11 3.52
C GLU A 223 18.89 4.02 4.53
N LYS A 224 17.66 4.10 5.08
CA LYS A 224 17.17 3.20 6.14
C LYS A 224 16.80 1.81 5.61
N LYS A 225 16.37 1.72 4.35
CA LYS A 225 15.88 0.49 3.67
C LYS A 225 14.90 -0.34 4.53
N PRO A 226 13.76 0.23 4.98
CA PRO A 226 12.83 -0.45 5.89
C PRO A 226 12.22 -1.74 5.32
N TRP A 227 12.28 -1.95 4.00
CA TRP A 227 11.87 -3.17 3.31
C TRP A 227 12.93 -4.30 3.33
N LYS A 228 14.07 -4.10 3.99
CA LYS A 228 15.11 -5.12 4.22
C LYS A 228 15.26 -5.36 5.71
N LYS A 229 15.33 -6.62 6.14
CA LYS A 229 15.64 -6.99 7.53
C LYS A 229 16.42 -8.31 7.56
N GLU A 230 17.12 -8.58 8.65
CA GLU A 230 17.74 -9.89 8.89
C GLU A 230 16.88 -10.69 9.87
N ASN A 231 16.73 -11.99 9.61
CA ASN A 231 16.08 -12.92 10.54
C ASN A 231 17.00 -13.26 11.71
N GLU A 232 16.43 -13.87 12.76
CA GLU A 232 17.18 -14.41 13.91
C GLU A 232 18.30 -15.38 13.50
N ASN A 233 18.14 -16.05 12.35
CA ASN A 233 19.12 -16.97 11.76
C ASN A 233 20.23 -16.28 10.95
N GLY A 234 20.23 -14.94 10.86
CA GLY A 234 21.18 -14.16 10.05
C GLY A 234 20.87 -14.15 8.54
N GLU A 235 19.69 -14.63 8.13
CA GLU A 235 19.26 -14.63 6.73
C GLU A 235 18.62 -13.29 6.35
N SER A 236 19.01 -12.71 5.22
CA SER A 236 18.42 -11.48 4.71
C SER A 236 17.01 -11.72 4.14
N MET A 237 16.06 -10.87 4.54
CA MET A 237 14.69 -10.83 4.03
C MET A 237 14.39 -9.54 3.28
N ILE A 238 13.57 -9.63 2.24
CA ILE A 238 12.98 -8.49 1.53
C ILE A 238 11.46 -8.53 1.66
N TYR A 239 10.85 -7.36 1.76
CA TYR A 239 9.40 -7.19 1.71
C TYR A 239 8.89 -6.96 0.27
N ASN A 240 8.03 -7.86 -0.21
CA ASN A 240 7.33 -7.77 -1.50
C ASN A 240 5.82 -8.04 -1.31
N GLY A 241 5.17 -7.36 -0.36
CA GLY A 241 3.80 -7.66 0.08
C GLY A 241 3.72 -8.76 1.13
N LYS A 242 4.72 -9.65 1.15
CA LYS A 242 5.07 -10.54 2.28
C LYS A 242 6.58 -10.50 2.47
N TRP A 243 7.04 -10.85 3.67
CA TRP A 243 8.47 -11.02 3.93
C TRP A 243 8.96 -12.32 3.30
N GLU A 244 9.93 -12.22 2.39
CA GLU A 244 10.52 -13.34 1.66
C GLU A 244 12.01 -13.45 1.98
N ILE A 245 12.50 -14.68 2.16
CA ILE A 245 13.94 -14.95 2.35
C ILE A 245 14.63 -14.87 0.99
N ILE A 246 15.76 -14.16 0.94
CA ILE A 246 16.52 -13.96 -0.29
C ILE A 246 17.48 -15.14 -0.49
N ASN A 247 17.39 -15.80 -1.64
CA ASN A 247 18.39 -16.78 -2.04
C ASN A 247 19.68 -16.07 -2.49
N LEU A 248 20.84 -16.71 -2.35
CA LEU A 248 22.15 -16.13 -2.72
C LEU A 248 22.21 -15.57 -4.16
N ASN A 249 21.44 -16.15 -5.10
CA ASN A 249 21.37 -15.67 -6.48
C ASN A 249 20.49 -14.41 -6.68
N ASP A 250 19.56 -14.13 -5.75
CA ASP A 250 18.67 -12.97 -5.80
C ASP A 250 19.15 -11.81 -4.90
N ALA A 251 20.29 -11.99 -4.21
CA ALA A 251 20.85 -11.00 -3.28
C ALA A 251 21.15 -9.64 -3.94
N GLU A 252 21.45 -9.65 -5.24
CA GLU A 252 21.75 -8.45 -6.03
C GLU A 252 20.49 -7.82 -6.65
N ARG A 253 19.31 -8.46 -6.53
CA ARG A 253 18.08 -7.95 -7.12
C ARG A 253 17.50 -6.81 -6.27
N ILE A 254 17.17 -5.70 -6.93
CA ILE A 254 16.52 -4.57 -6.27
C ILE A 254 15.08 -4.95 -5.87
N SER A 255 14.68 -4.59 -4.64
CA SER A 255 13.29 -4.77 -4.22
C SER A 255 12.38 -3.81 -4.99
N LYS A 256 11.14 -4.23 -5.26
CA LYS A 256 10.19 -3.38 -6.00
C LYS A 256 10.04 -2.00 -5.36
N ILE A 257 9.95 -1.95 -4.03
CA ILE A 257 9.81 -0.71 -3.25
C ILE A 257 11.06 0.18 -3.34
N GLU A 258 12.27 -0.39 -3.32
CA GLU A 258 13.50 0.39 -3.53
C GLU A 258 13.50 1.03 -4.92
N GLY A 259 13.02 0.32 -5.94
CA GLY A 259 12.78 0.88 -7.27
C GLY A 259 11.79 2.04 -7.27
N GLN A 260 10.66 1.90 -6.55
CA GLN A 260 9.68 2.98 -6.40
C GLN A 260 10.30 4.24 -5.78
N ALA A 261 11.08 4.09 -4.71
CA ALA A 261 11.72 5.24 -4.06
C ALA A 261 12.73 5.94 -4.99
N TRP A 262 13.55 5.18 -5.71
CA TRP A 262 14.52 5.71 -6.66
C TRP A 262 13.88 6.44 -7.85
N ILE A 263 12.86 5.84 -8.46
CA ILE A 263 12.16 6.44 -9.59
C ILE A 263 11.43 7.69 -9.12
N GLY A 264 10.77 7.67 -7.96
CA GLY A 264 10.09 8.85 -7.41
C GLY A 264 11.04 10.02 -7.17
N LEU A 265 12.24 9.72 -6.66
CA LEU A 265 13.27 10.73 -6.49
C LEU A 265 13.75 11.30 -7.82
N ARG A 266 13.94 10.45 -8.84
CA ARG A 266 14.28 10.88 -10.19
C ARG A 266 13.22 11.82 -10.76
N GLU A 267 11.95 11.41 -10.73
CA GLU A 267 10.85 12.21 -11.30
C GLU A 267 10.73 13.57 -10.62
N LEU A 268 10.87 13.63 -9.29
CA LEU A 268 10.80 14.91 -8.57
C LEU A 268 12.00 15.83 -8.86
N LEU A 269 13.22 15.30 -8.93
CA LEU A 269 14.43 16.13 -9.04
C LEU A 269 14.74 16.54 -10.48
N LEU A 270 14.41 15.69 -11.46
CA LEU A 270 14.74 15.96 -12.87
C LEU A 270 13.58 16.65 -13.62
N ASN A 271 12.39 16.75 -13.02
CA ASN A 271 11.29 17.47 -13.63
C ASN A 271 11.50 19.00 -13.52
N PRO A 272 11.55 19.73 -14.67
CA PRO A 272 11.78 21.17 -14.66
C PRO A 272 10.69 21.97 -13.94
N LYS A 273 9.45 21.45 -13.83
CA LYS A 273 8.38 22.09 -13.06
C LYS A 273 8.65 22.14 -11.57
N CYS A 274 9.48 21.23 -11.04
CA CYS A 274 9.82 21.16 -9.62
C CYS A 274 10.82 22.24 -9.20
N VAL A 275 11.67 22.70 -10.13
CA VAL A 275 12.79 23.63 -9.86
C VAL A 275 12.35 24.90 -9.11
N PRO A 276 11.24 25.58 -9.46
CA PRO A 276 10.79 26.78 -8.72
C PRO A 276 10.30 26.50 -7.29
N TYR A 277 9.99 25.24 -6.96
CA TYR A 277 9.39 24.85 -5.67
C TYR A 277 10.37 24.10 -4.77
N TYR A 278 11.51 23.65 -5.31
CA TYR A 278 12.52 22.87 -4.59
C TYR A 278 13.90 23.50 -4.65
N GLU A 279 14.17 24.41 -3.69
CA GLU A 279 15.48 25.02 -3.53
C GLU A 279 16.51 24.02 -2.95
N ILE A 280 17.60 23.78 -3.65
CA ILE A 280 18.69 22.92 -3.18
C ILE A 280 19.65 23.76 -2.33
N ASN A 281 19.42 23.76 -1.02
CA ASN A 281 20.33 24.35 -0.04
C ASN A 281 21.46 23.37 0.35
N ASP A 282 22.44 23.86 1.10
CA ASP A 282 23.61 23.08 1.54
C ASP A 282 23.22 21.78 2.28
N PHE A 283 22.16 21.84 3.10
CA PHE A 283 21.64 20.69 3.82
C PHE A 283 21.11 19.61 2.86
N ARG A 284 20.17 19.96 1.98
CA ARG A 284 19.59 19.05 0.98
C ARG A 284 20.65 18.49 0.06
N MET A 285 21.61 19.33 -0.34
CA MET A 285 22.74 18.93 -1.16
C MET A 285 23.58 17.86 -0.46
N SER A 286 23.88 18.04 0.83
CA SER A 286 24.64 17.05 1.61
C SER A 286 23.93 15.69 1.70
N GLU A 287 22.60 15.69 1.80
CA GLU A 287 21.77 14.48 1.87
C GLU A 287 21.67 13.78 0.52
N LEU A 288 21.50 14.55 -0.56
CA LEU A 288 21.52 14.02 -1.93
C LEU A 288 22.89 13.43 -2.29
N PHE A 289 24.00 14.00 -1.83
CA PHE A 289 25.32 13.42 -2.08
C PHE A 289 25.55 12.10 -1.36
N LYS A 290 24.93 11.87 -0.20
CA LYS A 290 24.98 10.55 0.46
C LYS A 290 24.39 9.46 -0.43
N LEU A 291 23.48 9.79 -1.35
CA LEU A 291 22.89 8.82 -2.27
C LEU A 291 23.86 8.26 -3.30
N GLN A 292 24.93 8.99 -3.63
CA GLN A 292 25.93 8.52 -4.59
C GLN A 292 26.54 7.18 -4.19
N LYS A 293 26.69 6.93 -2.88
CA LYS A 293 27.24 5.67 -2.36
C LYS A 293 26.32 4.47 -2.56
N TYR A 294 25.03 4.69 -2.87
CA TYR A 294 24.07 3.62 -3.15
C TYR A 294 23.82 3.42 -4.65
N LEU A 295 24.19 4.38 -5.52
CA LEU A 295 24.04 4.28 -6.99
C LEU A 295 25.17 3.47 -7.64
N HIS A 296 25.25 2.18 -7.28
CA HIS A 296 26.19 1.23 -7.86
C HIS A 296 25.80 0.82 -9.29
N GLU A 297 26.76 0.25 -10.06
CA GLU A 297 26.52 -0.19 -11.44
C GLU A 297 25.35 -1.19 -11.56
N TYR A 298 25.26 -2.17 -10.64
CA TYR A 298 24.14 -3.12 -10.63
C TYR A 298 22.76 -2.45 -10.49
N ILE A 299 22.67 -1.32 -9.79
CA ILE A 299 21.41 -0.57 -9.66
C ILE A 299 21.04 0.11 -10.97
N LEU A 300 22.04 0.68 -11.63
CA LEU A 300 21.85 1.37 -12.90
C LEU A 300 21.53 0.39 -14.03
N ASP A 301 22.08 -0.82 -13.99
CA ASP A 301 21.76 -1.87 -14.95
C ASP A 301 20.31 -2.35 -14.81
N GLN A 302 19.81 -2.48 -13.57
CA GLN A 302 18.43 -2.88 -13.30
C GLN A 302 17.41 -1.74 -13.47
N ILE A 303 17.82 -0.49 -13.25
CA ILE A 303 16.98 0.70 -13.39
C ILE A 303 17.73 1.76 -14.19
N SER A 304 17.81 1.54 -15.50
CA SER A 304 18.55 2.40 -16.44
C SER A 304 18.20 3.90 -16.37
N PRO A 305 16.94 4.31 -16.12
CA PRO A 305 16.61 5.73 -15.94
C PRO A 305 17.40 6.47 -14.83
N LEU A 306 17.98 5.75 -13.86
CA LEU A 306 18.77 6.36 -12.78
C LEU A 306 20.15 6.85 -13.23
N ILE A 307 20.59 6.49 -14.44
CA ILE A 307 21.83 7.02 -15.02
C ILE A 307 21.76 8.55 -15.11
N ASP A 308 20.59 9.08 -15.48
CA ASP A 308 20.37 10.53 -15.57
C ASP A 308 20.42 11.19 -14.19
N LEU A 309 19.83 10.54 -13.18
CA LEU A 309 19.89 11.01 -11.79
C LEU A 309 21.35 11.05 -11.29
N ARG A 310 22.14 10.00 -11.58
CA ARG A 310 23.56 9.98 -11.22
C ARG A 310 24.34 11.12 -11.90
N ARG A 311 24.09 11.35 -13.20
CA ARG A 311 24.73 12.46 -13.95
C ARG A 311 24.35 13.81 -13.36
N TRP A 312 23.07 14.01 -13.04
CA TRP A 312 22.58 15.24 -12.43
C TRP A 312 23.22 15.50 -11.05
N LEU A 313 23.31 14.48 -10.19
CA LEU A 313 24.01 14.59 -8.91
C LEU A 313 25.50 14.94 -9.07
N MET A 314 26.16 14.38 -10.08
CA MET A 314 27.55 14.74 -10.40
C MET A 314 27.66 16.20 -10.89
N GLN A 315 26.75 16.66 -11.74
CA GLN A 315 26.74 18.05 -12.22
C GLN A 315 26.50 19.06 -11.09
N LEU A 316 25.63 18.74 -10.14
CA LEU A 316 25.41 19.55 -8.95
C LEU A 316 26.66 19.66 -8.08
N SER A 317 27.47 18.59 -7.96
CA SER A 317 28.73 18.66 -7.20
C SER A 317 29.77 19.60 -7.80
N LEU A 318 29.69 19.85 -9.11
CA LEU A 318 30.60 20.74 -9.84
C LEU A 318 30.08 22.18 -9.90
N SER A 319 28.77 22.37 -9.74
CA SER A 319 28.10 23.66 -9.86
C SER A 319 27.92 24.24 -8.46
N ALA A 320 28.64 25.32 -8.13
CA ALA A 320 28.33 26.10 -6.91
C ALA A 320 26.85 26.51 -6.98
N ALA A 321 26.06 26.17 -5.95
CA ALA A 321 24.61 26.29 -5.95
C ALA A 321 24.17 27.66 -6.51
N ALA A 322 23.61 27.65 -7.72
CA ALA A 322 22.98 28.84 -8.28
C ALA A 322 21.65 29.03 -7.53
N THR A 323 21.63 29.95 -6.57
CA THR A 323 20.42 30.34 -5.86
C THR A 323 19.47 31.02 -6.84
N THR A 324 18.37 30.35 -7.19
CA THR A 324 17.32 30.94 -8.02
C THR A 324 16.54 31.94 -7.18
N ASP A 325 16.75 33.24 -7.41
CA ASP A 325 16.16 34.36 -6.64
C ASP A 325 14.63 34.54 -6.80
N GLN A 326 13.95 33.64 -7.52
CA GLN A 326 12.50 33.72 -7.72
C GLN A 326 11.76 32.81 -6.74
N LYS A 327 11.39 33.36 -5.58
CA LYS A 327 10.42 32.73 -4.68
C LYS A 327 9.04 32.75 -5.33
N THR A 328 8.63 31.59 -5.83
CA THR A 328 7.27 31.36 -6.33
C THR A 328 6.27 31.57 -5.19
N ILE A 329 5.12 32.17 -5.49
CA ILE A 329 4.06 32.39 -4.51
C ILE A 329 3.50 31.01 -4.09
N ASN A 330 3.67 30.65 -2.82
CA ASN A 330 3.10 29.43 -2.26
C ASN A 330 1.59 29.61 -2.09
N ILE A 331 0.81 28.90 -2.91
CA ILE A 331 -0.63 28.78 -2.72
C ILE A 331 -0.84 27.52 -1.87
N GLU A 332 -0.94 27.70 -0.55
CA GLU A 332 -1.32 26.60 0.35
C GLU A 332 -2.84 26.46 0.37
N LEU A 333 -3.33 25.40 -0.28
CA LEU A 333 -4.70 24.92 -0.11
C LEU A 333 -4.73 23.96 1.08
N MET A 334 -5.74 24.09 1.94
CA MET A 334 -5.92 23.18 3.08
C MET A 334 -6.48 21.84 2.60
N SER A 335 -5.91 20.74 3.12
CA SER A 335 -6.51 19.39 3.01
C SER A 335 -7.94 19.43 3.54
N GLN A 336 -8.92 19.09 2.71
CA GLN A 336 -10.33 19.29 3.03
C GLN A 336 -10.93 18.08 3.75
N ILE A 337 -10.51 16.87 3.36
CA ILE A 337 -11.08 15.63 3.90
C ILE A 337 -10.69 15.47 5.38
N ARG A 338 -9.39 15.53 5.69
CA ARG A 338 -8.95 15.37 7.09
C ARG A 338 -9.55 16.46 7.99
N SER A 339 -9.52 17.71 7.53
CA SER A 339 -10.02 18.87 8.28
C SER A 339 -11.53 18.76 8.55
N SER A 340 -12.32 18.44 7.52
CA SER A 340 -13.78 18.31 7.65
C SER A 340 -14.19 17.20 8.63
N ILE A 341 -13.49 16.06 8.62
CA ILE A 341 -13.74 14.97 9.58
C ILE A 341 -13.41 15.43 11.01
N LEU A 342 -12.24 16.06 11.21
CA LEU A 342 -11.83 16.53 12.53
C LEU A 342 -12.79 17.58 13.09
N GLU A 343 -13.29 18.49 12.26
CA GLU A 343 -14.28 19.50 12.64
C GLU A 343 -15.64 18.86 12.98
N LYS A 344 -16.15 17.95 12.13
CA LYS A 344 -17.44 17.28 12.33
C LYS A 344 -17.53 16.55 13.68
N TYR A 345 -16.45 15.91 14.09
CA TYR A 345 -16.36 15.12 15.35
C TYR A 345 -15.60 15.82 16.47
N HIS A 346 -15.28 17.10 16.33
CA HIS A 346 -14.60 17.86 17.37
C HIS A 346 -15.33 17.74 18.72
N LYS A 347 -14.61 17.34 19.77
CA LYS A 347 -15.11 17.03 21.13
C LYS A 347 -16.13 15.88 21.24
N LYS A 348 -16.44 15.15 20.16
CA LYS A 348 -17.42 14.04 20.16
C LYS A 348 -16.78 12.64 20.23
N TRP A 349 -15.45 12.54 20.17
CA TRP A 349 -14.70 11.27 20.14
C TRP A 349 -15.07 10.31 21.28
N LYS A 350 -15.20 10.79 22.52
CA LYS A 350 -15.57 9.95 23.67
C LYS A 350 -17.00 9.38 23.56
N LYS A 351 -17.94 10.17 23.04
CA LYS A 351 -19.33 9.73 22.83
C LYS A 351 -19.40 8.68 21.72
N LEU A 352 -18.64 8.88 20.65
CA LEU A 352 -18.50 7.95 19.55
C LEU A 352 -17.91 6.61 20.01
N ALA A 353 -16.80 6.64 20.76
CA ALA A 353 -16.17 5.44 21.32
C ALA A 353 -17.15 4.65 22.21
N ARG A 354 -17.89 5.31 23.10
CA ARG A 354 -18.92 4.65 23.92
C ARG A 354 -20.01 3.99 23.09
N SER A 355 -20.48 4.66 22.04
CA SER A 355 -21.49 4.09 21.15
C SER A 355 -20.97 2.88 20.38
N GLN A 356 -19.72 2.93 19.92
CA GLN A 356 -19.10 1.87 19.12
C GLN A 356 -18.64 0.69 19.97
N SER A 357 -18.27 0.91 21.24
CA SER A 357 -17.92 -0.17 22.19
C SER A 357 -19.00 -1.25 22.19
N ASN A 358 -20.27 -0.85 22.27
CA ASN A 358 -21.41 -1.77 22.28
C ASN A 358 -21.48 -2.71 21.08
N TYR A 359 -20.90 -2.34 19.93
CA TYR A 359 -20.91 -3.13 18.69
C TYR A 359 -19.58 -3.85 18.42
N LEU A 360 -18.45 -3.24 18.80
CA LEU A 360 -17.11 -3.75 18.50
C LEU A 360 -16.58 -4.70 19.58
N PHE A 361 -17.03 -4.54 20.82
CA PHE A 361 -16.71 -5.40 21.98
C PHE A 361 -17.90 -6.29 22.36
N THR A 362 -18.81 -6.54 21.42
CA THR A 362 -19.98 -7.39 21.64
C THR A 362 -19.58 -8.85 21.87
N GLU A 363 -20.08 -9.48 22.94
CA GLU A 363 -19.94 -10.92 23.18
C GLU A 363 -21.04 -11.77 22.51
N ASN A 364 -21.98 -11.14 21.82
CA ASN A 364 -23.06 -11.84 21.12
C ASN A 364 -22.53 -12.65 19.93
N ILE A 365 -22.39 -13.95 20.15
CA ILE A 365 -21.93 -14.94 19.18
C ILE A 365 -22.80 -14.96 17.92
N GLN A 366 -24.12 -14.73 18.02
CA GLN A 366 -25.01 -14.72 16.85
C GLN A 366 -24.72 -13.53 15.93
N TYR A 367 -24.47 -12.36 16.53
CA TYR A 367 -24.09 -11.17 15.77
C TYR A 367 -22.74 -11.37 15.07
N ILE A 368 -21.74 -11.86 15.80
CA ILE A 368 -20.41 -12.16 15.24
C ILE A 368 -20.51 -13.18 14.09
N ARG A 369 -21.27 -14.26 14.28
CA ARG A 369 -21.49 -15.27 13.21
C ARG A 369 -22.17 -14.66 11.99
N HIS A 370 -23.16 -13.81 12.18
CA HIS A 370 -23.84 -13.15 11.07
C HIS A 370 -22.89 -12.20 10.31
N ILE A 371 -22.03 -11.43 11.00
CA ILE A 371 -21.00 -10.62 10.33
C ILE A 371 -19.97 -11.52 9.62
N ALA A 372 -19.54 -12.60 10.27
CA ALA A 372 -18.62 -13.56 9.66
C ALA A 372 -19.23 -14.21 8.41
N GLN A 373 -20.54 -14.46 8.37
CA GLN A 373 -21.23 -14.95 7.17
C GLN A 373 -21.20 -13.92 6.03
N ILE A 374 -21.51 -12.64 6.31
CA ILE A 374 -21.41 -11.55 5.32
C ILE A 374 -20.02 -11.53 4.69
N LEU A 375 -19.00 -11.60 5.55
CA LEU A 375 -17.61 -11.50 5.14
C LEU A 375 -17.08 -12.80 4.52
N SER A 376 -17.58 -13.98 4.88
CA SER A 376 -17.09 -15.27 4.40
C SER A 376 -17.19 -15.44 2.88
N GLU A 377 -18.21 -14.87 2.24
CA GLU A 377 -18.37 -14.92 0.79
C GLU A 377 -17.21 -14.21 0.06
N ALA A 378 -16.67 -13.16 0.70
CA ALA A 378 -15.58 -12.36 0.17
C ALA A 378 -14.21 -12.77 0.75
N TYR A 379 -14.16 -13.39 1.94
CA TYR A 379 -13.00 -14.05 2.53
C TYR A 379 -12.84 -15.49 2.07
N ASN A 380 -13.37 -15.87 0.90
CA ASN A 380 -13.09 -17.19 0.30
C ASN A 380 -11.57 -17.32 0.09
N LEU A 381 -10.89 -17.85 1.11
CA LEU A 381 -9.44 -18.06 1.20
C LEU A 381 -8.96 -18.91 0.03
N ASP A 382 -9.82 -19.80 -0.47
CA ASP A 382 -9.59 -20.57 -1.67
C ASP A 382 -9.28 -19.68 -2.88
N LYS A 383 -9.92 -18.50 -3.04
CA LYS A 383 -9.63 -17.55 -4.15
C LYS A 383 -8.33 -16.75 -3.94
N LEU A 384 -7.83 -16.63 -2.71
CA LEU A 384 -6.58 -15.90 -2.41
C LEU A 384 -5.32 -16.72 -2.76
N ASP A 385 -5.39 -18.05 -2.70
CA ASP A 385 -4.34 -18.96 -3.20
C ASP A 385 -4.13 -18.90 -4.74
N TYR A 386 -5.00 -18.17 -5.47
CA TYR A 386 -4.86 -17.94 -6.91
C TYR A 386 -4.08 -16.66 -7.27
N LEU A 387 -3.76 -15.80 -6.29
CA LEU A 387 -3.07 -14.52 -6.51
C LEU A 387 -1.54 -14.59 -6.33
N GLU A 388 -1.01 -15.76 -5.96
CA GLU A 388 0.44 -15.96 -5.89
C GLU A 388 1.02 -16.16 -7.29
N MET A 389 2.12 -15.47 -7.60
CA MET A 389 2.97 -15.83 -8.74
C MET A 389 3.50 -17.24 -8.48
N ARG A 390 2.82 -18.24 -9.05
CA ARG A 390 3.07 -19.63 -8.73
C ARG A 390 4.47 -20.00 -9.18
N LYS A 391 5.30 -20.52 -8.27
CA LYS A 391 6.67 -20.93 -8.58
C LYS A 391 6.67 -22.35 -9.15
N CYS A 392 7.52 -22.58 -10.13
CA CYS A 392 7.72 -23.87 -10.75
C CYS A 392 8.33 -24.83 -9.73
N PHE A 393 7.68 -25.96 -9.45
CA PHE A 393 8.21 -26.97 -8.52
C PHE A 393 9.58 -27.51 -8.94
N GLY A 394 9.91 -27.44 -10.23
CA GLY A 394 11.19 -27.90 -10.75
C GLY A 394 12.32 -26.86 -10.77
N CYS A 395 12.03 -25.56 -10.80
CA CYS A 395 13.08 -24.53 -10.97
C CYS A 395 12.81 -23.19 -10.27
N ASN A 396 11.72 -23.08 -9.48
CA ASN A 396 11.28 -21.90 -8.75
C ASN A 396 10.94 -20.63 -9.56
N GLU A 397 11.11 -20.64 -10.88
CA GLU A 397 10.66 -19.59 -11.80
C GLU A 397 9.13 -19.52 -11.94
N PRO A 398 8.54 -18.40 -12.37
CA PRO A 398 7.08 -18.26 -12.52
C PRO A 398 6.50 -19.33 -13.46
N ALA A 399 5.49 -20.02 -12.96
CA ALA A 399 4.85 -21.17 -13.58
C ALA A 399 3.49 -20.80 -14.19
N LYS A 400 3.26 -21.25 -15.43
CA LYS A 400 2.02 -21.01 -16.17
C LYS A 400 1.15 -22.26 -16.32
N LYS A 401 1.72 -23.45 -16.11
CA LYS A 401 1.06 -24.73 -16.38
C LYS A 401 0.93 -25.52 -15.08
N ARG A 402 -0.21 -26.15 -14.86
CA ARG A 402 -0.46 -27.03 -13.70
C ARG A 402 -0.57 -28.49 -14.12
N CYS A 403 -0.25 -29.39 -13.20
CA CYS A 403 -0.48 -30.82 -13.41
C CYS A 403 -1.96 -31.08 -13.66
N SER A 404 -2.29 -31.75 -14.77
CA SER A 404 -3.68 -32.00 -15.17
C SER A 404 -4.43 -32.95 -14.23
N LYS A 405 -3.71 -33.74 -13.43
CA LYS A 405 -4.26 -34.75 -12.53
C LYS A 405 -4.63 -34.17 -11.16
N CYS A 406 -3.67 -33.63 -10.43
CA CYS A 406 -3.89 -33.11 -9.06
C CYS A 406 -4.25 -31.62 -9.02
N LYS A 407 -3.97 -30.86 -10.09
CA LYS A 407 -4.16 -29.40 -10.18
C LYS A 407 -3.44 -28.55 -9.11
N THR A 408 -2.67 -29.18 -8.21
CA THR A 408 -1.95 -28.53 -7.10
C THR A 408 -0.52 -28.14 -7.47
N ALA A 409 0.21 -28.94 -8.27
CA ALA A 409 1.58 -28.63 -8.67
C ALA A 409 1.66 -27.80 -9.96
N TRP A 410 2.58 -26.83 -9.97
CA TRP A 410 2.77 -25.85 -11.05
C TRP A 410 4.19 -25.90 -11.64
N TYR A 411 4.28 -25.71 -12.95
CA TYR A 411 5.50 -25.79 -13.75
C TYR A 411 5.58 -24.67 -14.80
N CYS A 412 6.78 -24.12 -15.01
CA CYS A 412 7.04 -23.14 -16.08
C CYS A 412 7.02 -23.81 -17.47
N SER A 413 7.43 -25.08 -17.56
CA SER A 413 7.51 -25.85 -18.80
C SER A 413 7.20 -27.34 -18.58
N ARG A 414 6.91 -28.07 -19.67
CA ARG A 414 6.73 -29.52 -19.62
C ARG A 414 8.02 -30.24 -19.21
N GLU A 415 9.17 -29.67 -19.55
CA GLU A 415 10.47 -30.22 -19.17
C GLU A 415 10.67 -30.20 -17.65
N CYS A 416 10.30 -29.11 -16.98
CA CYS A 416 10.33 -29.04 -15.53
C CYS A 416 9.36 -30.01 -14.88
N GLN A 417 8.17 -30.21 -15.45
CA GLN A 417 7.22 -31.22 -14.97
C GLN A 417 7.79 -32.65 -15.07
N VAL A 418 8.46 -32.98 -16.17
CA VAL A 418 9.05 -34.32 -16.35
C VAL A 418 10.23 -34.53 -15.39
N LYS A 419 11.05 -33.51 -15.16
CA LYS A 419 12.16 -33.57 -14.18
C LYS A 419 11.66 -33.78 -12.75
N ASP A 420 10.63 -33.06 -12.35
CA ASP A 420 10.04 -33.16 -11.02
C ASP A 420 9.10 -34.36 -10.84
N TRP A 421 8.71 -35.05 -11.93
CA TRP A 421 7.76 -36.17 -11.87
C TRP A 421 8.19 -37.29 -10.92
N ILE A 422 9.50 -37.51 -10.75
CA ILE A 422 10.05 -38.50 -9.81
C ILE A 422 9.59 -38.21 -8.37
N ASN A 423 9.55 -36.94 -7.97
CA ASN A 423 9.13 -36.50 -6.65
C ASN A 423 7.61 -36.29 -6.59
N HIS A 424 7.05 -35.59 -7.58
CA HIS A 424 5.63 -35.23 -7.61
C HIS A 424 4.69 -36.43 -7.71
N LYS A 425 5.10 -37.52 -8.37
CA LYS A 425 4.26 -38.72 -8.54
C LYS A 425 3.76 -39.30 -7.21
N ILE A 426 4.53 -39.15 -6.13
CA ILE A 426 4.19 -39.66 -4.80
C ILE A 426 3.00 -38.91 -4.20
N ASN A 427 2.89 -37.60 -4.47
CA ASN A 427 1.90 -36.70 -3.87
C ASN A 427 0.81 -36.24 -4.88
N CYS A 428 0.80 -36.79 -6.10
CA CYS A 428 -0.15 -36.44 -7.15
C CYS A 428 -1.50 -37.16 -6.96
N ILE A 429 -2.26 -36.72 -5.96
CA ILE A 429 -3.61 -37.22 -5.61
C ILE A 429 -4.67 -36.32 -6.28
N GLN A 430 -5.81 -36.92 -6.66
CA GLN A 430 -6.86 -36.29 -7.46
C GLN A 430 -7.85 -35.49 -6.61
#